data_AF-A0A7C3KXB3-F1
#
_entry.id   AF-A0A7C3KXB3-F1
#
_cell.length_a   1.000
_cell.length_b   1.000
_cell.length_c   1.000
_cell.angle_alpha   90.00
_cell.angle_beta   90.00
_cell.angle_gamma   90.00
#
_symmetry.space_group_name_H-M   'P 1'
#
loop_
_entity.id
_entity.type
_entity.pdbx_description
1 polymer ?
#
loop_
_entity_poly.entity_id
_entity_poly.type
_entity_poly.pdbx_seq_one_letter_code
_entity_poly.pdbx_strand_id
1 'polypeptide(L)'
;MNTTSITPSIGVTIGRHTRLYYAYITTAPAALDAPSTMTLYTAPLADVSGLALDEIVFDSCRAKTKARLILVDATERSWQKRRCREHGHLFTPTDPLLVGLTTLQNWLWQRLGAPLTEEHAQLAHA
;
A
#
# COMPACT_ATOMS: atom_id res chain seq x y z
N MET A 1 8.94 8.84 26.52
CA MET A 1 8.15 9.34 25.38
C MET A 1 7.52 8.13 24.72
N ASN A 2 6.25 7.85 25.02
CA ASN A 2 5.54 6.75 24.40
C ASN A 2 5.01 7.25 23.06
N THR A 3 5.85 7.23 22.03
CA THR A 3 5.37 7.37 20.66
C THR A 3 4.57 6.11 20.37
N THR A 4 3.26 6.15 20.64
CA THR A 4 2.32 5.23 20.01
C THR A 4 2.59 5.33 18.51
N SER A 5 3.22 4.31 17.92
CA SER A 5 3.54 4.33 16.50
C SER A 5 2.22 4.34 15.73
N ILE A 6 1.89 5.50 15.17
CA ILE A 6 0.68 5.69 14.38
C ILE A 6 1.05 5.29 12.95
N THR A 7 0.33 4.31 12.40
CA THR A 7 0.43 3.98 10.97
C THR A 7 0.31 5.26 10.14
N PRO A 8 1.27 5.56 9.26
CA PRO A 8 1.26 6.79 8.49
C PRO A 8 -0.03 6.94 7.69
N SER A 9 -0.52 8.17 7.62
CA SER A 9 -1.78 8.47 6.95
C SER A 9 -1.73 9.76 6.16
N ILE A 10 -2.57 9.85 5.13
CA ILE A 10 -2.72 11.02 4.28
C ILE A 10 -4.20 11.26 4.01
N GLY A 11 -4.64 12.51 4.20
CA GLY A 11 -5.95 12.97 3.76
C GLY A 11 -5.91 13.34 2.28
N VAL A 12 -6.82 12.80 1.49
CA VAL A 12 -6.94 13.08 0.05
C VAL A 12 -8.33 13.65 -0.21
N THR A 13 -8.37 14.82 -0.83
CA THR A 13 -9.61 15.49 -1.22
C THR A 13 -9.71 15.57 -2.74
N ILE A 14 -10.79 15.02 -3.31
CA ILE A 14 -11.11 15.13 -4.73
C ILE A 14 -12.50 15.75 -4.85
N GLY A 15 -12.58 16.93 -5.48
CA GLY A 15 -13.80 17.72 -5.49
C GLY A 15 -14.24 18.08 -4.07
N ARG A 16 -15.42 17.59 -3.65
CA ARG A 16 -15.98 17.79 -2.29
C ARG A 16 -15.87 16.55 -1.39
N HIS A 17 -15.15 15.52 -1.82
CA HIS A 17 -15.01 14.27 -1.07
C HIS A 17 -13.62 14.16 -0.48
N THR A 18 -13.55 14.01 0.84
CA THR A 18 -12.30 13.80 1.58
C THR A 18 -12.28 12.39 2.15
N ARG A 19 -11.17 11.68 1.94
CA ARG A 19 -10.91 10.35 2.49
C ARG A 19 -9.58 10.34 3.21
N LEU A 20 -9.48 9.53 4.25
CA LEU A 20 -8.25 9.32 5.00
C LEU A 20 -7.69 7.95 4.65
N TYR A 21 -6.48 7.92 4.09
CA TYR A 21 -5.79 6.70 3.73
C TYR A 21 -4.64 6.41 4.69
N TYR A 22 -4.39 5.14 4.96
CA TYR A 22 -3.29 4.64 5.78
C TYR A 22 -2.34 3.79 4.96
N ALA A 23 -1.04 3.92 5.22
CA ALA A 23 0.02 3.25 4.48
C ALA A 23 0.34 1.86 5.04
N TYR A 24 0.35 0.87 4.17
CA TYR A 24 0.61 -0.54 4.49
C TYR A 24 1.53 -1.18 3.45
N ILE A 25 2.28 -2.18 3.87
CA ILE A 25 2.98 -3.11 2.99
C ILE A 25 2.19 -4.41 2.92
N THR A 26 2.03 -4.93 1.70
CA THR A 26 1.38 -6.22 1.47
C THR A 26 2.05 -7.02 0.37
N THR A 27 2.01 -8.35 0.49
CA THR A 27 2.35 -9.28 -0.60
C THR A 27 1.11 -9.72 -1.37
N ALA A 28 -0.09 -9.25 -1.00
CA ALA A 28 -1.32 -9.60 -1.69
C ALA A 28 -1.34 -9.00 -3.10
N PRO A 29 -1.89 -9.70 -4.11
CA PRO A 29 -2.17 -9.12 -5.41
C PRO A 29 -3.33 -8.11 -5.35
N ALA A 30 -3.41 -7.22 -6.35
CA ALA A 30 -4.44 -6.18 -6.41
C ALA A 30 -5.88 -6.73 -6.46
N ALA A 31 -6.07 -7.96 -6.95
CA ALA A 31 -7.36 -8.64 -6.97
C ALA A 31 -7.98 -8.89 -5.58
N LEU A 32 -7.18 -8.78 -4.51
CA LEU A 32 -7.65 -8.90 -3.12
C LEU A 32 -7.84 -7.54 -2.43
N ASP A 33 -7.64 -6.44 -3.15
CA ASP A 33 -7.73 -5.11 -2.59
C ASP A 33 -9.17 -4.66 -2.37
N ALA A 34 -9.36 -3.84 -1.33
CA ALA A 34 -10.59 -3.12 -1.11
C ALA A 34 -10.76 -2.07 -2.22
N PRO A 35 -12.00 -1.70 -2.57
CA PRO A 35 -12.29 -0.87 -3.74
C PRO A 35 -11.52 0.46 -3.81
N SER A 36 -11.18 1.04 -2.66
CA SER A 36 -10.52 2.35 -2.59
C SER A 36 -9.00 2.24 -2.44
N THR A 37 -8.44 1.03 -2.43
CA THR A 37 -7.00 0.82 -2.22
C THR A 37 -6.19 1.34 -3.40
N MET A 38 -5.06 2.00 -3.12
CA MET A 38 -4.15 2.52 -4.14
C MET A 38 -2.74 1.97 -3.93
N THR A 39 -2.08 1.52 -4.99
CA THR A 39 -0.69 1.04 -4.92
C THR A 39 0.30 2.17 -5.20
N LEU A 40 1.04 2.65 -4.21
CA LEU A 40 2.04 3.71 -4.45
C LEU A 40 3.33 3.17 -5.07
N TYR A 41 3.75 1.99 -4.64
CA TYR A 41 5.03 1.41 -5.06
C TYR A 41 4.93 -0.12 -5.11
N THR A 42 5.64 -0.73 -6.06
CA THR A 42 5.67 -2.18 -6.26
C THR A 42 7.11 -2.62 -6.48
N ALA A 43 7.59 -3.56 -5.66
CA ALA A 43 8.95 -4.09 -5.72
C ALA A 43 9.01 -5.47 -5.04
N PRO A 44 10.11 -6.22 -5.15
CA PRO A 44 10.38 -7.39 -4.32
C PRO A 44 10.19 -7.11 -2.81
N LEU A 45 9.81 -8.14 -2.04
CA LEU A 45 9.59 -8.03 -0.60
C LEU A 45 10.81 -7.48 0.14
N ALA A 46 12.02 -7.89 -0.28
CA ALA A 46 13.26 -7.41 0.31
C ALA A 46 13.47 -5.89 0.18
N ASP A 47 12.97 -5.29 -0.90
CA ASP A 47 13.15 -3.86 -1.16
C ASP A 47 12.13 -3.02 -0.38
N VAL A 48 10.90 -3.54 -0.22
CA VAL A 48 9.86 -2.82 0.55
C VAL A 48 9.92 -3.10 2.05
N SER A 49 10.57 -4.18 2.48
CA SER A 49 10.56 -4.57 3.90
C SER A 49 11.23 -3.55 4.80
N GLY A 50 12.23 -2.83 4.29
CA GLY A 50 12.89 -1.75 5.01
C GLY A 50 11.97 -0.56 5.33
N LEU A 51 10.78 -0.48 4.72
CA LEU A 51 9.78 0.57 4.96
C LEU A 51 8.72 0.17 5.99
N ALA A 52 8.76 -1.06 6.51
CA ALA A 52 7.80 -1.56 7.49
C ALA A 52 8.12 -1.05 8.90
N LEU A 53 7.08 -0.84 9.70
CA LEU A 53 7.25 -0.46 11.10
C LEU A 53 7.91 -1.57 11.93
N ASP A 54 7.44 -2.80 11.72
CA ASP A 54 7.94 -3.99 12.39
C ASP A 54 8.80 -4.80 11.42
N GLU A 55 9.83 -5.46 11.95
CA GLU A 55 10.69 -6.36 11.18
C GLU A 55 9.86 -7.44 10.49
N ILE A 56 10.00 -7.57 9.17
CA ILE A 56 9.38 -8.64 8.39
C ILE A 56 10.41 -9.75 8.22
N VAL A 57 10.16 -10.91 8.84
CA VAL A 57 11.01 -12.09 8.67
C VAL A 57 10.60 -12.85 7.40
N PHE A 58 11.57 -13.09 6.51
CA PHE A 58 11.40 -13.86 5.28
C PHE A 58 12.70 -14.57 4.88
N ASP A 59 12.57 -15.69 4.18
CA ASP A 59 13.70 -16.41 3.59
C ASP A 59 14.06 -15.85 2.19
N SER A 60 15.11 -16.40 1.58
CA SER A 60 15.59 -16.00 0.26
C SER A 60 14.58 -16.27 -0.87
N CYS A 61 13.68 -17.23 -0.71
CA CYS A 61 12.60 -17.50 -1.67
C CYS A 61 11.53 -16.40 -1.59
N ARG A 62 11.12 -16.03 -0.37
CA ARG A 62 10.12 -14.99 -0.10
C ARG A 62 10.65 -13.58 -0.37
N ALA A 63 11.96 -13.37 -0.24
CA ALA A 63 12.61 -12.08 -0.55
C ALA A 63 12.28 -11.55 -1.96
N LYS A 64 12.16 -12.46 -2.94
CA LYS A 64 11.84 -12.13 -4.34
C LYS A 64 10.34 -12.01 -4.63
N THR A 65 9.49 -12.30 -3.64
CA THR A 65 8.03 -12.22 -3.81
C THR A 65 7.63 -10.78 -4.08
N LYS A 66 6.76 -10.57 -5.07
CA LYS A 66 6.21 -9.25 -5.38
C LYS A 66 5.45 -8.71 -4.17
N ALA A 67 5.81 -7.51 -3.75
CA ALA A 67 5.18 -6.80 -2.65
C ALA A 67 4.84 -5.37 -3.08
N ARG A 68 3.95 -4.74 -2.32
CA ARG A 68 3.36 -3.45 -2.64
C ARG A 68 3.27 -2.60 -1.39
N LEU A 69 3.61 -1.32 -1.54
CA LEU A 69 3.22 -0.28 -0.59
C LEU A 69 1.90 0.31 -1.08
N ILE A 70 0.87 0.20 -0.25
CA ILE A 70 -0.50 0.56 -0.58
C ILE A 70 -1.05 1.59 0.41
N LEU A 71 -1.97 2.41 -0.08
CA LEU A 71 -2.86 3.28 0.69
C LEU A 71 -4.22 2.59 0.82
N VAL A 72 -4.69 2.40 2.05
CA VAL A 72 -5.98 1.77 2.36
C VAL A 72 -6.88 2.78 3.05
N ASP A 73 -8.11 2.93 2.56
CA ASP A 73 -9.08 3.85 3.16
C ASP A 73 -9.38 3.46 4.62
N ALA A 74 -9.52 4.45 5.49
CA ALA A 74 -9.75 4.27 6.92
C ALA A 74 -10.92 3.31 7.23
N THR A 75 -11.97 3.33 6.42
CA THR A 75 -13.17 2.49 6.58
C THR A 75 -12.95 1.06 6.11
N GLU A 76 -11.98 0.82 5.23
CA GLU A 76 -11.71 -0.48 4.59
C GLU A 76 -10.58 -1.27 5.29
N ARG A 77 -9.81 -0.64 6.20
CA ARG A 77 -8.63 -1.25 6.86
C ARG A 77 -8.88 -2.62 7.48
N SER A 78 -9.96 -2.76 8.26
CA SER A 78 -10.28 -4.01 8.96
C SER A 78 -10.64 -5.12 7.98
N TRP A 79 -11.32 -4.77 6.88
CA TRP A 79 -11.64 -5.70 5.81
C TRP A 79 -10.38 -6.12 5.05
N GLN A 80 -9.55 -5.16 4.63
CA GLN A 80 -8.31 -5.43 3.89
C GLN A 80 -7.38 -6.34 4.69
N LYS A 81 -7.19 -6.05 5.99
CA LYS A 81 -6.38 -6.87 6.89
C LYS A 81 -6.90 -8.29 6.98
N ARG A 82 -8.21 -8.47 7.14
CA ARG A 82 -8.84 -9.79 7.19
C ARG A 82 -8.63 -10.54 5.88
N ARG A 83 -8.90 -9.88 4.75
CA ARG A 83 -8.80 -10.48 3.41
C ARG A 83 -7.38 -10.94 3.09
N CYS A 84 -6.37 -10.13 3.41
CA CYS A 84 -4.96 -10.51 3.27
C CYS A 84 -4.63 -11.73 4.14
N ARG A 85 -5.07 -11.72 5.41
CA ARG A 85 -4.82 -12.81 6.36
C ARG A 85 -5.46 -14.14 5.93
N GLU A 86 -6.70 -14.10 5.45
CA GLU A 86 -7.42 -15.29 4.96
C GLU A 86 -6.68 -15.98 3.81
N HIS A 87 -5.95 -15.21 2.99
CA HIS A 87 -5.17 -15.71 1.85
C HIS A 87 -3.68 -15.87 2.16
N GLY A 88 -3.27 -15.75 3.43
CA GLY A 88 -1.88 -15.95 3.84
C GLY A 88 -0.91 -14.85 3.37
N HIS A 89 -1.41 -13.67 3.01
CA HIS A 89 -0.58 -12.55 2.59
C HIS A 89 -0.17 -11.66 3.77
N LEU A 90 1.04 -11.10 3.67
CA LEU A 90 1.52 -10.08 4.58
C LEU A 90 0.62 -8.84 4.51
N PHE A 91 0.35 -8.22 5.65
CA PHE A 91 -0.30 -6.91 5.74
C PHE A 91 0.19 -6.21 7.01
N THR A 92 1.16 -5.30 6.86
CA THR A 92 1.85 -4.64 7.98
C THR A 92 1.93 -3.13 7.77
N PRO A 93 1.79 -2.29 8.82
CA PRO A 93 1.94 -0.85 8.69
C PRO A 93 3.36 -0.45 8.27
N THR A 94 3.48 0.69 7.59
CA THR A 94 4.78 1.30 7.29
C THR A 94 5.34 2.07 8.48
N ASP A 95 6.65 2.25 8.52
CA ASP A 95 7.33 3.06 9.53
C ASP A 95 7.07 4.56 9.27
N PRO A 96 6.52 5.32 10.25
CA PRO A 96 6.31 6.76 10.12
C PRO A 96 7.58 7.60 9.94
N LEU A 97 8.75 7.11 10.35
CA LEU A 97 10.02 7.81 10.16
C LEU A 97 10.52 7.72 8.71
N LEU A 98 10.17 6.64 8.00
CA LEU A 98 10.58 6.41 6.61
C LEU A 98 9.49 6.82 5.62
N VAL A 99 8.23 6.50 5.95
CA VAL A 99 7.05 6.75 5.13
C VAL A 99 6.18 7.82 5.81
N GLY A 100 6.76 8.99 6.03
CA GLY A 100 6.06 10.14 6.58
C GLY A 100 5.07 10.79 5.58
N LEU A 101 4.34 11.81 6.04
CA LEU A 101 3.35 12.53 5.21
C LEU A 101 3.95 13.07 3.91
N THR A 102 5.12 13.71 3.96
CA THR A 102 5.78 14.27 2.77
C THR A 102 6.17 13.17 1.77
N THR A 103 6.67 12.02 2.25
CA THR A 103 6.97 10.86 1.40
C THR A 103 5.70 10.35 0.70
N LEU A 104 4.61 10.20 1.45
CA LEU A 104 3.32 9.78 0.90
C LEU A 104 2.77 10.77 -0.14
N GLN A 105 2.88 12.07 0.12
CA GLN A 105 2.48 13.10 -0.84
C GLN A 105 3.28 13.03 -2.14
N ASN A 106 4.61 12.89 -2.05
CA ASN A 106 5.48 12.81 -3.22
C ASN A 106 5.15 11.57 -4.07
N TRP A 107 5.01 10.40 -3.45
CA TRP A 107 4.65 9.18 -4.18
C TRP A 107 3.25 9.23 -4.76
N LEU A 108 2.28 9.82 -4.06
CA LEU A 108 0.95 10.03 -4.60
C LEU A 108 0.99 10.93 -5.83
N TRP A 109 1.77 12.02 -5.78
CA TRP A 109 1.92 12.92 -6.93
C TRP A 109 2.59 12.23 -8.12
N GLN A 110 3.64 11.44 -7.88
CA GLN A 110 4.28 10.63 -8.90
C GLN A 110 3.31 9.63 -9.54
N ARG A 111 2.47 8.96 -8.76
CA ARG A 111 1.44 8.05 -9.26
C ARG A 111 0.39 8.78 -10.11
N LEU A 112 -0.03 9.97 -9.71
CA LEU A 112 -0.99 10.78 -10.48
C LEU A 112 -0.39 11.32 -11.78
N GLY A 113 0.92 11.60 -11.80
CA GLY A 113 1.64 12.03 -12.99
C GLY A 113 2.15 10.89 -13.88
N ALA A 114 2.10 9.64 -13.43
CA ALA A 114 2.47 8.50 -14.24
C ALA A 114 1.47 8.34 -15.39
N PRO A 115 1.92 8.02 -16.62
CA PRO A 115 0.99 7.70 -17.70
C PRO A 115 0.10 6.55 -17.25
N LEU A 116 -1.18 6.59 -17.64
CA LEU A 116 -2.11 5.47 -17.46
C LEU A 116 -1.65 4.33 -18.37
N THR A 117 -0.60 3.60 -17.96
CA THR A 117 -0.08 2.49 -18.75
C THR A 117 -1.15 1.40 -18.80
N GLU A 118 -1.41 0.94 -20.02
CA GLU A 118 -2.50 0.11 -20.48
C GLU A 118 -2.62 -1.25 -19.76
N GLU A 119 -3.46 -1.34 -18.73
CA GLU A 119 -4.14 -2.62 -18.38
C GLU A 119 -5.60 -2.64 -18.88
N HIS A 120 -6.09 -1.54 -19.47
CA HIS A 120 -7.44 -1.45 -20.06
C HIS A 120 -7.50 -1.61 -21.59
N ALA A 121 -6.36 -1.70 -22.30
CA ALA A 121 -6.37 -1.84 -23.76
C ALA A 121 -6.75 -3.25 -24.27
N GLN A 122 -6.75 -4.28 -23.41
CA GLN A 122 -7.05 -5.65 -23.83
C GLN A 122 -8.54 -6.03 -23.80
N LEU A 123 -9.44 -5.14 -23.36
CA LEU A 123 -10.89 -5.40 -23.37
C LEU A 123 -11.65 -4.71 -24.51
N ALA A 124 -10.96 -4.02 -25.43
CA ALA A 124 -11.61 -3.33 -26.55
C ALA A 124 -11.50 -4.06 -27.91
N HIS A 125 -10.85 -5.23 -27.99
CA HIS A 125 -10.63 -5.99 -29.24
C HIS A 125 -11.00 -7.49 -29.13
N ALA A 126 -12.02 -7.83 -28.34
CA ALA A 126 -12.62 -9.17 -28.34
C ALA A 126 -14.07 -9.09 -28.83
#